data_AF-A0A3P6D498-F1
#
_entry.id   AF-A0A3P6D498-F1
#
_cell.length_a   1.000
_cell.length_b   1.000
_cell.length_c   1.000
_cell.angle_alpha   90.00
_cell.angle_beta   90.00
_cell.angle_gamma   90.00
#
_symmetry.space_group_name_H-M   'P 1'
#
loop_
_entity.id
_entity.type
_entity.pdbx_description
1 polymer ?
#
loop_
_entity_poly.entity_id
_entity_poly.type
_entity_poly.pdbx_seq_one_letter_code
_entity_poly.pdbx_strand_id
1 'polypeptide(L)'
;MEADQFRVNGYSEIEREKVNLINSTSRTLKQLENYKNETILFEQQRTINQVRERVFQQALQGAIGTLNSCLSNELHLRTINANIGMFGTMKEITD
;
A
#
# COMPACT_ATOMS: atom_id res chain seq x y z
N MET A 1 -52.32 -18.54 -35.23
CA MET A 1 -52.50 -18.09 -33.82
C MET A 1 -51.34 -18.52 -32.95
N GLU A 2 -51.01 -19.81 -32.87
CA GLU A 2 -49.89 -20.32 -32.05
C GLU A 2 -48.50 -19.84 -32.52
N ALA A 3 -48.23 -19.86 -33.83
CA ALA A 3 -46.96 -19.36 -34.38
C ALA A 3 -46.73 -17.85 -34.12
N ASP A 4 -47.79 -17.04 -34.17
CA ASP A 4 -47.70 -15.60 -33.86
C ASP A 4 -47.43 -15.35 -32.38
N GLN A 5 -48.09 -16.11 -31.49
CA GLN A 5 -47.84 -16.05 -30.06
C GLN A 5 -46.41 -16.48 -29.71
N PHE A 6 -45.91 -17.55 -30.33
CA PHE A 6 -44.53 -18.01 -30.16
C PHE A 6 -43.53 -16.93 -30.60
N ARG A 7 -43.79 -16.26 -31.73
CA ARG A 7 -42.95 -15.16 -32.23
C ARG A 7 -42.92 -13.97 -31.26
N VAL A 8 -44.07 -13.52 -30.76
CA VAL A 8 -44.16 -12.40 -29.81
C VAL A 8 -43.48 -12.74 -28.48
N ASN A 9 -43.70 -13.95 -27.97
CA ASN A 9 -43.03 -14.43 -26.76
C ASN A 9 -41.50 -14.49 -26.98
N GLY A 10 -41.05 -15.08 -28.08
CA GLY A 10 -39.63 -15.17 -28.42
C GLY A 10 -38.94 -13.81 -28.50
N TYR A 11 -39.57 -12.81 -29.14
CA TYR A 11 -39.02 -11.44 -29.14
C TYR A 11 -38.95 -10.84 -27.74
N SER A 12 -39.96 -11.09 -26.89
CA SER A 12 -39.96 -10.60 -25.51
C SER A 12 -38.85 -11.26 -24.68
N GLU A 13 -38.57 -12.54 -24.90
CA GLU A 13 -37.47 -13.25 -24.25
C GLU A 13 -36.10 -12.76 -24.71
N ILE A 14 -35.92 -12.52 -26.02
CA ILE A 14 -34.68 -11.98 -26.58
C ILE A 14 -34.38 -10.59 -25.99
N GLU A 15 -35.37 -9.70 -25.89
CA GLU A 15 -35.14 -8.38 -25.29
C GLU A 15 -34.83 -8.49 -23.79
N ARG A 16 -35.45 -9.43 -23.07
CA ARG A 16 -35.11 -9.72 -21.66
C ARG A 16 -33.67 -10.21 -21.52
N GLU A 17 -33.24 -11.16 -22.36
CA GLU A 17 -31.88 -11.70 -22.35
C GLU A 17 -30.83 -10.63 -22.70
N LYS A 18 -31.13 -9.78 -23.68
CA LYS A 18 -30.27 -8.66 -24.07
C LYS A 18 -30.07 -7.67 -22.93
N VAL A 19 -31.15 -7.27 -22.23
CA VAL A 19 -31.05 -6.39 -21.06
C VAL A 19 -30.26 -7.06 -19.93
N ASN A 20 -30.51 -8.34 -19.68
CA ASN A 20 -29.76 -9.11 -18.67
C ASN A 20 -28.26 -9.19 -19.00
N LEU A 21 -27.91 -9.41 -20.27
CA LEU A 21 -26.53 -9.44 -20.73
C LEU A 21 -25.85 -8.07 -20.54
N ILE A 22 -26.52 -6.98 -20.93
CA ILE A 22 -26.01 -5.61 -20.73
C ILE A 22 -25.78 -5.33 -19.24
N ASN A 23 -26.74 -5.66 -18.40
CA ASN A 23 -26.63 -5.46 -16.95
C ASN A 23 -25.49 -6.28 -16.34
N SER A 24 -25.35 -7.55 -16.73
CA SER A 24 -24.27 -8.42 -16.26
C SER A 24 -22.90 -7.88 -16.68
N THR A 25 -22.77 -7.43 -17.93
CA THR A 25 -21.52 -6.88 -18.48
C THR A 25 -21.17 -5.55 -17.82
N SER A 26 -22.15 -4.68 -17.60
CA SER A 26 -21.97 -3.42 -16.87
C SER A 26 -21.50 -3.65 -15.44
N ARG A 27 -22.08 -4.63 -14.74
CA ARG A 27 -21.66 -5.01 -13.40
C ARG A 27 -20.21 -5.52 -13.38
N THR A 28 -19.84 -6.40 -14.30
CA THR A 28 -18.47 -6.91 -14.43
C THR A 28 -17.48 -5.78 -14.73
N LEU A 29 -17.86 -4.84 -15.60
CA LEU A 29 -17.03 -3.68 -15.92
C LEU A 29 -16.78 -2.80 -14.69
N LYS A 30 -17.83 -2.53 -13.89
CA LYS A 30 -17.70 -1.76 -12.64
C LYS A 30 -16.81 -2.47 -11.61
N GLN A 31 -16.91 -3.80 -11.51
CA GLN A 31 -16.04 -4.59 -10.64
C GLN A 31 -14.58 -4.51 -11.09
N LEU A 32 -14.32 -4.59 -12.40
CA LEU A 32 -12.98 -4.46 -12.97
C LEU A 32 -12.39 -3.07 -12.72
N GLU A 33 -13.19 -2.02 -12.86
CA GLU A 33 -12.77 -0.64 -12.57
C GLU A 33 -12.39 -0.47 -11.09
N ASN A 34 -13.22 -0.96 -10.17
CA ASN A 34 -12.93 -0.93 -8.74
C ASN A 34 -11.64 -1.67 -8.41
N TYR A 35 -11.44 -2.87 -8.96
CA TYR A 35 -10.22 -3.65 -8.76
C TYR A 35 -8.96 -2.91 -9.28
N LYS A 36 -9.07 -2.24 -10.43
CA LYS A 36 -7.97 -1.42 -10.96
C LYS A 36 -7.67 -0.23 -10.04
N ASN A 37 -8.69 0.43 -9.49
CA ASN A 37 -8.52 1.54 -8.57
C ASN A 37 -7.84 1.09 -7.27
N GLU A 38 -8.23 -0.06 -6.72
CA GLU A 38 -7.57 -0.67 -5.55
C GLU A 38 -6.10 -1.02 -5.86
N THR A 39 -5.83 -1.57 -7.05
CA THR A 39 -4.47 -1.87 -7.50
C THR A 39 -3.61 -0.60 -7.58
N ILE A 40 -4.15 0.49 -8.11
CA ILE A 40 -3.45 1.79 -8.19
C ILE A 40 -3.11 2.30 -6.79
N LEU A 41 -4.07 2.27 -5.85
CA LEU A 41 -3.85 2.71 -4.47
C LEU A 41 -2.75 1.89 -3.78
N PHE A 42 -2.75 0.57 -3.99
CA PHE A 42 -1.71 -0.31 -3.46
C PHE A 42 -0.32 0.04 -4.02
N GLU A 43 -0.21 0.19 -5.34
CA GLU A 43 1.07 0.53 -5.99
C GLU A 43 1.58 1.92 -5.60
N GLN A 44 0.68 2.88 -5.36
CA GLN A 44 1.04 4.19 -4.80
C GLN A 44 1.67 4.04 -3.41
N GLN A 45 1.03 3.29 -2.49
CA GLN A 45 1.57 3.08 -1.15
C GLN A 45 2.90 2.31 -1.18
N ARG A 46 3.00 1.31 -2.05
CA ARG A 46 4.23 0.55 -2.28
C ARG A 46 5.36 1.47 -2.76
N THR A 47 5.08 2.33 -3.74
CA THR A 47 6.06 3.28 -4.28
C THR A 47 6.52 4.27 -3.21
N ILE A 48 5.59 4.80 -2.41
CA ILE A 48 5.91 5.69 -1.29
C ILE A 48 6.84 5.01 -0.29
N ASN A 49 6.54 3.76 0.09
CA ASN A 49 7.36 3.01 1.03
C ASN A 49 8.76 2.73 0.47
N GLN A 50 8.87 2.35 -0.79
CA GLN A 50 10.17 2.13 -1.46
C GLN A 50 11.02 3.41 -1.51
N VAL A 51 10.41 4.55 -1.85
CA VAL A 51 11.11 5.84 -1.84
C VAL A 51 11.55 6.21 -0.43
N ARG A 52 10.67 6.03 0.57
CA ARG A 52 10.98 6.29 1.98
C ARG A 52 12.16 5.44 2.46
N GLU A 53 12.17 4.15 2.15
CA GLU A 53 13.27 3.25 2.52
C GLU A 53 14.60 3.68 1.90
N ARG A 54 14.60 4.05 0.61
CA ARG A 54 15.82 4.53 -0.07
C ARG A 54 16.33 5.84 0.53
N VAL A 55 15.43 6.81 0.77
CA VAL A 55 15.78 8.08 1.40
C VAL A 55 16.33 7.84 2.82
N PHE A 56 15.71 6.94 3.58
CA PHE A 56 16.18 6.56 4.91
C PHE A 56 17.59 5.94 4.87
N GLN A 57 17.83 5.01 3.95
CA GLN A 57 19.16 4.40 3.78
C GLN A 57 20.22 5.42 3.40
N GLN A 58 19.89 6.35 2.50
CA GLN A 58 20.80 7.43 2.12
C GLN A 58 21.10 8.36 3.30
N ALA A 59 20.07 8.75 4.07
CA ALA A 59 20.24 9.57 5.26
C ALA A 59 21.10 8.85 6.32
N LEU A 60 20.88 7.55 6.52
CA LEU A 60 21.67 6.73 7.44
C LEU A 60 23.14 6.64 7.01
N GLN A 61 23.42 6.40 5.73
CA GLN A 61 24.79 6.40 5.20
C GLN A 61 25.46 7.77 5.36
N GLY A 62 24.73 8.87 5.11
CA GLY A 62 25.22 10.22 5.33
C GLY A 62 25.54 10.51 6.81
N ALA A 63 24.67 10.05 7.72
CA ALA A 63 24.89 10.16 9.15
C ALA A 63 26.12 9.36 9.60
N ILE A 64 26.29 8.13 9.12
CA ILE A 64 27.49 7.31 9.40
C ILE A 64 28.76 8.00 8.89
N GLY A 65 28.74 8.53 7.65
CA GLY A 65 29.87 9.26 7.10
C GLY A 65 30.25 10.48 7.94
N THR A 66 29.25 11.23 8.41
CA THR A 66 29.43 12.39 9.29
C THR A 66 29.95 11.99 10.67
N LEU A 67 29.39 10.94 11.28
CA LEU A 67 29.88 10.44 12.56
C LEU A 67 31.35 10.00 12.44
N ASN A 68 31.69 9.24 11.40
CA ASN A 68 33.07 8.80 11.16
C ASN A 68 34.07 9.96 10.99
N SER A 69 33.65 11.10 10.42
CA SER A 69 34.51 12.27 10.29
C SER A 69 34.52 13.17 11.53
N CYS A 70 33.50 13.12 12.38
CA CYS A 70 33.33 13.96 13.56
C CYS A 70 33.61 13.28 14.90
N LEU A 71 33.89 11.97 14.92
CA LEU A 71 34.19 11.16 16.11
C LEU A 71 35.51 11.61 16.78
N SER A 72 35.44 12.71 17.52
CA SER A 72 36.50 13.20 18.39
C SER A 72 36.47 12.47 19.74
N ASN A 73 37.61 12.44 20.45
CA ASN A 73 37.70 11.83 21.78
C ASN A 73 36.64 12.40 22.75
N GLU A 74 36.30 13.69 22.63
CA GLU A 74 35.26 14.34 23.43
C GLU A 74 33.86 13.80 23.10
N LEU A 75 33.52 13.68 21.81
CA LEU A 75 32.22 13.14 21.39
C LEU A 75 32.07 11.67 21.80
N HIS A 76 33.14 10.88 21.68
CA HIS A 76 33.18 9.51 22.18
C HIS A 76 32.87 9.43 23.68
N LEU A 77 33.57 10.21 24.51
CA LEU A 77 33.41 10.17 25.96
C LEU A 77 31.99 10.58 26.39
N ARG A 78 31.45 11.64 25.78
CA ARG A 78 30.07 12.09 26.01
C ARG A 78 29.05 11.00 25.65
N THR A 79 29.25 10.33 24.51
CA THR A 79 28.36 9.24 24.06
C THR A 79 28.42 8.02 24.99
N ILE A 80 29.62 7.63 25.44
CA ILE A 80 29.80 6.53 26.40
C ILE A 80 29.09 6.83 27.72
N ASN A 81 29.29 8.02 28.28
CA ASN A 81 28.65 8.41 29.54
C ASN A 81 27.12 8.41 29.42
N ALA A 82 26.58 8.90 28.31
CA ALA A 82 25.14 8.85 28.04
C ALA A 82 24.62 7.41 27.96
N ASN A 83 25.32 6.51 27.26
CA ASN A 83 24.94 5.10 27.16
C ASN A 83 24.98 4.38 28.52
N ILE A 84 25.99 4.65 29.35
CA ILE A 84 26.07 4.11 30.72
C ILE A 84 24.89 4.60 31.56
N GLY A 85 24.56 5.91 31.48
CA GLY A 85 23.41 6.48 32.17
C GLY A 85 22.09 5.83 31.77
N MET A 86 21.84 5.66 30.46
CA MET A 86 20.65 4.97 29.96
C MET A 86 20.59 3.50 30.41
N PHE A 87 21.73 2.81 30.45
CA PHE A 87 21.76 1.44 30.93
C PHE A 87 21.42 1.36 32.43
N GLY A 88 21.89 2.32 33.22
CA GLY A 88 21.52 2.44 34.63
C GLY A 88 20.01 2.62 34.83
N THR A 89 19.38 3.52 34.09
CA THR A 89 17.92 3.74 34.20
C THR A 89 17.12 2.53 33.72
N MET A 90 17.57 1.83 32.66
CA MET A 90 16.93 0.59 32.23
C MET A 90 16.97 -0.49 33.31
N LYS A 91 18.09 -0.59 34.04
CA LYS A 91 18.21 -1.51 35.17
C LYS A 91 17.22 -1.16 36.28
N GLU A 92 17.09 0.12 36.64
CA GLU A 92 16.15 0.60 37.66
C GLU A 92 14.68 0.36 37.30
N ILE A 93 14.33 0.30 36.00
CA ILE A 93 12.96 -0.03 35.54
C ILE A 93 12.68 -1.53 35.65
N THR A 94 13.72 -2.37 35.51
CA THR A 94 13.60 -3.83 35.54
C THR A 94 13.72 -4.43 36.95
N ASP A 95 14.22 -3.67 37.92
CA ASP A 95 14.29 -4.02 39.35
C ASP A 95 12.97 -3.68 40.07
#